data_AF-A0A933JXH7-F1
#
_entry.id   AF-A0A933JXH7-F1
#
_cell.length_a   1.000
_cell.length_b   1.000
_cell.length_c   1.000
_cell.angle_alpha   90.00
_cell.angle_beta   90.00
_cell.angle_gamma   90.00
#
_symmetry.space_group_name_H-M   'P 1'
#
loop_
_entity.id
_entity.type
_entity.pdbx_description
1 polymer ?
#
loop_
_entity_poly.entity_id
_entity_poly.type
_entity_poly.pdbx_seq_one_letter_code
_entity_poly.pdbx_strand_id
1 'polypeptide(L)'
;MSERERKAAVEALPALIPVEAMAMEGDIHREACDDALDELDRYFKKISRKIYLSRDLAVYYPDEPRIVPDLMAVLDADDHKRNTWIVSLEGRGIDFILEVHVAGHRRKDTIRNTAAYARLGIHEYFIFDQPRRTLRGHRLAPGASVYSPIVPSGFRLSSFVLSLDLEVVGSALRFYAGTAQLPGADQLIQSLESMVSSVILEREAEAEKREAEAISREVEAEARTKAEARAQAAEARAQAAEARTEAEAKARAEAESKRADLESKLRTMERRLAELESRNANPKGE
;
A
#
# COMPACT_ATOMS: atom_id res chain seq x y z
N MET A 1 45.66 26.29 -7.38
CA MET A 1 45.72 25.08 -8.22
C MET A 1 44.77 25.23 -9.39
N SER A 2 45.29 25.19 -10.61
CA SER A 2 44.53 25.20 -11.86
C SER A 2 43.81 23.88 -12.10
N GLU A 3 42.81 23.87 -12.98
CA GLU A 3 42.04 22.67 -13.35
C GLU A 3 42.92 21.55 -13.96
N ARG A 4 43.99 21.93 -14.67
CA ARG A 4 44.99 20.98 -15.19
C ARG A 4 45.82 20.33 -14.10
N GLU A 5 46.27 21.10 -13.12
CA GLU A 5 47.03 20.58 -11.98
C GLU A 5 46.18 19.62 -11.13
N ARG A 6 44.89 19.94 -10.97
CA ARG A 6 43.91 19.06 -10.31
C ARG A 6 43.80 17.72 -11.02
N LYS A 7 43.62 17.71 -12.34
CA LYS A 7 43.48 16.47 -13.12
C LYS A 7 44.73 15.59 -13.06
N ALA A 8 45.91 16.19 -13.17
CA ALA A 8 47.19 15.47 -13.07
C ALA A 8 47.40 14.84 -11.68
N ALA A 9 46.96 15.52 -10.62
CA ALA A 9 47.01 14.97 -9.26
C ALA A 9 46.11 13.73 -9.10
N VAL A 10 44.95 13.67 -9.76
CA VAL A 10 44.06 12.49 -9.74
C VAL A 10 44.69 11.30 -10.45
N GLU A 11 45.26 11.53 -11.63
CA GLU A 11 45.88 10.47 -12.43
C GLU A 11 47.11 9.86 -11.75
N ALA A 12 47.76 10.61 -10.85
CA ALA A 12 48.92 10.16 -10.09
C ALA A 12 48.56 9.34 -8.82
N LEU A 13 47.28 9.28 -8.44
CA LEU A 13 46.86 8.48 -7.28
C LEU A 13 46.93 6.98 -7.60
N PRO A 14 47.45 6.15 -6.69
CA PRO A 14 47.57 4.71 -6.92
C PRO A 14 46.18 4.08 -7.12
N ALA A 15 45.94 3.57 -8.32
CA ALA A 15 44.70 2.84 -8.66
C ALA A 15 44.69 1.39 -8.14
N LEU A 16 45.86 0.84 -7.78
CA LEU A 16 46.00 -0.55 -7.34
C LEU A 16 46.02 -0.67 -5.82
N ILE A 17 45.11 -1.50 -5.29
CA ILE A 17 45.13 -1.96 -3.91
C ILE A 17 46.13 -3.13 -3.81
N PRO A 18 47.15 -3.09 -2.94
CA PRO A 18 47.94 -4.28 -2.63
C PRO A 18 47.03 -5.36 -2.04
N VAL A 19 47.09 -6.58 -2.58
CA VAL A 19 46.21 -7.70 -2.20
C VAL A 19 46.28 -8.00 -0.70
N GLU A 20 47.41 -7.75 -0.03
CA GLU A 20 47.55 -7.94 1.43
C GLU A 20 46.75 -6.94 2.28
N ALA A 21 46.25 -5.84 1.70
CA ALA A 21 45.44 -4.82 2.39
C ALA A 21 43.93 -5.01 2.25
N MET A 22 43.48 -6.01 1.46
CA MET A 22 42.07 -6.38 1.38
C MET A 22 41.73 -7.26 2.60
N ALA A 23 41.20 -6.65 3.66
CA ALA A 23 40.48 -7.42 4.66
C ALA A 23 39.31 -8.11 3.93
N MET A 24 39.27 -9.44 3.91
CA MET A 24 38.08 -10.16 3.44
C MET A 24 36.92 -9.76 4.35
N GLU A 25 36.08 -8.88 3.84
CA GLU A 25 34.87 -8.43 4.50
C GLU A 25 33.90 -9.62 4.63
N GLY A 26 33.46 -9.89 5.85
CA GLY A 26 32.45 -10.93 6.10
C GLY A 26 31.04 -10.37 5.88
N ASP A 27 30.09 -11.24 5.53
CA ASP A 27 28.71 -10.83 5.21
C ASP A 27 28.07 -9.96 6.30
N ILE A 28 28.32 -10.30 7.57
CA ILE A 28 27.81 -9.55 8.74
C ILE A 28 28.26 -8.08 8.75
N HIS A 29 29.51 -7.80 8.34
CA HIS A 29 30.04 -6.44 8.30
C HIS A 29 29.44 -5.67 7.13
N ARG A 30 29.37 -6.32 5.96
CA ARG A 30 28.77 -5.74 4.76
C ARG A 30 27.31 -5.37 5.01
N GLU A 31 26.51 -6.31 5.52
CA GLU A 31 25.10 -6.12 5.85
C GLU A 31 24.88 -4.96 6.83
N ALA A 32 25.67 -4.89 7.91
CA ALA A 32 25.53 -3.82 8.89
C ALA A 32 25.81 -2.43 8.30
N CYS A 33 26.75 -2.33 7.36
CA CYS A 33 27.06 -1.07 6.70
C CYS A 33 26.06 -0.71 5.60
N ASP A 34 25.61 -1.71 4.81
CA ASP A 34 24.57 -1.54 3.80
C ASP A 34 23.26 -1.07 4.45
N ASP A 35 22.83 -1.71 5.55
CA ASP A 35 21.65 -1.33 6.32
C ASP A 35 21.72 0.13 6.79
N ALA A 36 22.87 0.53 7.35
CA ALA A 36 23.06 1.88 7.84
C ALA A 36 23.06 2.92 6.71
N LEU A 37 23.71 2.61 5.59
CA LEU A 37 23.75 3.47 4.42
C LEU A 37 22.34 3.67 3.83
N ASP A 38 21.59 2.58 3.65
CA ASP A 38 20.25 2.60 3.08
C ASP A 38 19.25 3.35 3.98
N GLU A 39 19.33 3.18 5.30
CA GLU A 39 18.49 3.87 6.28
C GLU A 39 18.74 5.40 6.24
N LEU A 40 20.01 5.81 6.22
CA LEU A 40 20.41 7.21 6.15
C LEU A 40 20.08 7.85 4.80
N ASP A 41 20.43 7.19 3.68
CA ASP A 41 20.18 7.68 2.32
C ASP A 41 18.69 7.96 2.11
N ARG A 42 17.83 7.01 2.49
CA ARG A 42 16.38 7.15 2.42
C ARG A 42 15.87 8.32 3.26
N TYR A 43 16.38 8.47 4.48
CA TYR A 43 15.98 9.56 5.37
C TYR A 43 16.36 10.93 4.79
N PHE A 44 17.60 11.11 4.36
CA PHE A 44 18.06 12.40 3.87
C PHE A 44 17.44 12.80 2.54
N LYS A 45 17.17 11.83 1.65
CA LYS A 45 16.36 12.04 0.44
C LYS A 45 14.95 12.49 0.80
N LYS A 46 14.31 11.86 1.79
CA LYS A 46 12.95 12.23 2.25
C LYS A 46 12.90 13.66 2.78
N ILE A 47 13.88 14.10 3.56
CA ILE A 47 13.90 15.45 4.12
C ILE A 47 14.57 16.49 3.19
N SER A 48 15.01 16.08 2.00
CA SER A 48 15.70 16.93 1.02
C SER A 48 16.91 17.68 1.59
N ARG A 49 17.64 17.05 2.52
CA ARG A 49 18.87 17.63 3.08
C ARG A 49 20.04 17.23 2.20
N LYS A 50 20.86 18.21 1.80
CA LYS A 50 22.04 17.99 0.99
C LYS A 50 23.16 17.34 1.82
N ILE A 51 23.45 16.08 1.54
CA ILE A 51 24.50 15.29 2.17
C ILE A 51 24.95 14.21 1.21
N TYR A 52 26.25 13.98 1.11
CA TYR A 52 26.82 12.85 0.39
C TYR A 52 27.12 11.73 1.38
N LEU A 53 26.62 10.53 1.08
CA LEU A 53 26.87 9.32 1.86
C LEU A 53 27.57 8.29 0.97
N SER A 54 28.52 7.56 1.55
CA SER A 54 29.14 6.42 0.89
C SER A 54 29.71 5.45 1.91
N ARG A 55 29.91 4.21 1.47
CA ARG A 55 30.72 3.22 2.17
C ARG A 55 31.88 2.74 1.33
N ASP A 56 32.93 2.26 2.00
CA ASP A 56 34.14 1.68 1.42
C ASP A 56 34.80 2.52 0.33
N LEU A 57 34.58 3.84 0.37
CA LEU A 57 35.09 4.77 -0.63
C LEU A 57 36.47 5.25 -0.20
N ALA A 58 37.44 5.18 -1.11
CA ALA A 58 38.76 5.74 -0.86
C ALA A 58 38.69 7.27 -0.74
N VAL A 59 39.25 7.80 0.34
CA VAL A 59 39.33 9.24 0.62
C VAL A 59 40.79 9.69 0.67
N TYR A 60 41.09 10.79 -0.03
CA TYR A 60 42.41 11.39 -0.12
C TYR A 60 42.40 12.81 0.43
N TYR A 61 43.13 13.01 1.53
CA TYR A 61 43.48 14.33 2.03
C TYR A 61 44.88 14.72 1.53
N PRO A 62 45.16 16.02 1.32
CA PRO A 62 46.51 16.48 0.98
C PRO A 62 47.54 16.02 2.01
N ASP A 63 48.68 15.50 1.54
CA ASP A 63 49.84 15.10 2.36
C ASP A 63 49.54 14.05 3.45
N GLU A 64 48.43 13.33 3.35
CA GLU A 64 47.98 12.33 4.30
C GLU A 64 47.81 10.96 3.63
N PRO A 65 48.04 9.84 4.35
CA PRO A 65 47.73 8.53 3.83
C PRO A 65 46.24 8.41 3.47
N ARG A 66 45.95 7.67 2.40
CA ARG A 66 44.58 7.29 2.01
C ARG A 66 43.86 6.62 3.18
N ILE A 67 42.60 6.98 3.38
CA ILE A 67 41.68 6.29 4.30
C ILE A 67 40.52 5.66 3.53
N VAL A 68 39.90 4.64 4.11
CA VAL A 68 38.70 3.97 3.58
C VAL A 68 37.76 3.71 4.75
N PRO A 69 36.82 4.63 5.03
CA PRO A 69 35.85 4.46 6.10
C PRO A 69 34.78 3.42 5.72
N ASP A 70 34.31 2.63 6.69
CA ASP A 70 33.19 1.70 6.48
C ASP A 70 31.90 2.46 6.10
N LEU A 71 31.65 3.65 6.67
CA LEU A 71 30.62 4.59 6.23
C LEU A 71 31.06 6.02 6.51
N MET A 72 30.79 6.93 5.57
CA MET A 72 31.12 8.34 5.68
C MET A 72 29.98 9.26 5.25
N ALA A 73 29.97 10.47 5.80
CA ALA A 73 29.07 11.53 5.37
C ALA A 73 29.80 12.87 5.16
N VAL A 74 29.37 13.61 4.14
CA VAL A 74 29.82 14.97 3.84
C VAL A 74 28.62 15.88 3.71
N LEU A 75 28.52 16.88 4.59
CA LEU A 75 27.44 17.85 4.57
C LEU A 75 27.55 18.81 3.38
N ASP A 76 26.39 19.20 2.85
CA ASP A 76 26.24 20.16 1.76
C ASP A 76 26.95 19.77 0.45
N ALA A 77 27.32 18.50 0.31
CA ALA A 77 27.90 17.93 -0.91
C ALA A 77 26.84 17.37 -1.85
N ASP A 78 27.12 17.40 -3.17
CA ASP A 78 26.21 16.86 -4.18
C ASP A 78 26.15 15.33 -4.10
N ASP A 79 24.93 14.79 -4.09
CA ASP A 79 24.65 13.35 -4.09
C ASP A 79 24.74 12.76 -5.51
N HIS A 80 25.97 12.56 -5.99
CA HIS A 80 26.25 11.80 -7.20
C HIS A 80 27.32 10.74 -6.94
N LYS A 81 27.32 9.71 -7.79
CA LYS A 81 28.28 8.60 -7.68
C LYS A 81 29.72 9.09 -7.89
N ARG A 82 30.64 8.53 -7.11
CA ARG A 82 32.07 8.79 -7.15
C ARG A 82 32.82 7.47 -7.02
N ASN A 83 34.02 7.40 -7.61
CA ASN A 83 34.94 6.28 -7.40
C ASN A 83 35.87 6.52 -6.20
N THR A 84 36.14 7.79 -5.89
CA THR A 84 36.98 8.23 -4.77
C THR A 84 36.53 9.62 -4.31
N TRP A 85 36.84 9.99 -3.07
CA TRP A 85 36.67 11.35 -2.56
C TRP A 85 38.04 12.01 -2.43
N ILE A 86 38.30 13.07 -3.21
CA ILE A 86 39.57 13.78 -3.16
C ILE A 86 39.30 15.18 -2.62
N VAL A 87 39.71 15.43 -1.37
CA VAL A 87 39.35 16.64 -0.62
C VAL A 87 39.80 17.91 -1.33
N SER A 88 40.95 17.89 -2.01
CA SER A 88 41.46 19.04 -2.78
C SER A 88 40.66 19.35 -4.05
N LEU A 89 39.90 18.39 -4.58
CA LEU A 89 39.00 18.58 -5.72
C LEU A 89 37.62 19.01 -5.28
N GLU A 90 37.09 18.34 -4.26
CA GLU A 90 35.76 18.57 -3.71
C GLU A 90 35.70 19.87 -2.89
N GLY A 91 36.85 20.34 -2.39
CA GLY A 91 36.96 21.53 -1.54
C GLY A 91 36.41 21.32 -0.14
N ARG A 92 36.13 20.06 0.26
CA ARG A 92 35.50 19.72 1.53
C ARG A 92 36.00 18.37 2.05
N GLY A 93 36.24 18.32 3.37
CA GLY A 93 36.58 17.10 4.09
C GLY A 93 35.36 16.26 4.45
N ILE A 94 35.60 15.12 5.09
CA ILE A 94 34.56 14.26 5.65
C ILE A 94 34.09 14.83 6.98
N ASP A 95 32.78 14.91 7.18
CA ASP A 95 32.19 15.43 8.43
C ASP A 95 31.94 14.32 9.45
N PHE A 96 31.55 13.13 8.99
CA PHE A 96 31.19 12.00 9.84
C PHE A 96 31.79 10.70 9.31
N ILE A 97 32.29 9.87 10.23
CA ILE A 97 32.68 8.48 9.97
C ILE A 97 31.95 7.55 10.95
N LEU A 98 31.49 6.40 10.46
CA LEU A 98 31.09 5.25 11.24
C LEU A 98 31.94 4.04 10.84
N GLU A 99 32.57 3.38 11.81
CA GLU A 99 33.30 2.13 11.62
C GLU A 99 32.55 0.98 12.29
N VAL A 100 32.42 -0.15 11.60
CA VAL A 100 31.73 -1.35 12.07
C VAL A 100 32.75 -2.45 12.36
N HIS A 101 32.70 -2.97 13.58
CA HIS A 101 33.59 -4.03 14.04
C HIS A 101 32.82 -5.32 14.25
N VAL A 102 33.12 -6.35 13.45
CA VAL A 102 32.48 -7.68 13.55
C VAL A 102 33.39 -8.78 14.10
N ALA A 103 34.72 -8.61 14.04
CA ALA A 103 35.70 -9.55 14.57
C ALA A 103 37.07 -8.89 14.80
N GLY A 104 37.87 -9.47 15.71
CA GLY A 104 39.32 -9.22 15.83
C GLY A 104 39.78 -8.30 16.98
N HIS A 105 41.10 -8.13 17.07
CA HIS A 105 41.79 -7.31 18.09
C HIS A 105 41.87 -5.82 17.68
N ARG A 106 40.72 -5.20 17.38
CA ARG A 106 40.66 -3.84 16.79
C ARG A 106 40.95 -2.67 17.74
N ARG A 107 41.37 -2.93 18.98
CA ARG A 107 41.65 -1.87 19.97
C ARG A 107 42.81 -0.96 19.52
N LYS A 108 43.85 -1.53 18.89
CA LYS A 108 44.99 -0.75 18.37
C LYS A 108 44.56 0.11 17.17
N ASP A 109 43.74 -0.45 16.29
CA ASP A 109 43.22 0.25 15.10
C ASP A 109 42.33 1.42 15.50
N THR A 110 41.45 1.24 16.50
CA THR A 110 40.63 2.33 17.04
C THR A 110 41.49 3.49 17.54
N ILE A 111 42.51 3.23 18.36
CA ILE A 111 43.35 4.30 18.90
C ILE A 111 44.07 5.06 17.78
N ARG A 112 44.60 4.33 16.79
CA ARG A 112 45.27 4.92 15.63
C ARG A 112 44.29 5.77 14.79
N ASN A 113 43.09 5.25 14.52
CA ASN A 113 42.08 5.94 13.73
C ASN A 113 41.55 7.18 14.45
N THR A 114 41.33 7.13 15.77
CA THR A 114 40.90 8.31 16.55
C THR A 114 41.89 9.47 16.39
N ALA A 115 43.20 9.24 16.53
CA ALA A 115 44.19 10.30 16.37
C ALA A 115 44.31 10.77 14.91
N ALA A 116 44.23 9.85 13.94
CA ALA A 116 44.30 10.17 12.52
C ALA A 116 43.09 11.03 12.08
N TYR A 117 41.87 10.60 12.39
CA TYR A 117 40.64 11.31 11.99
C TYR A 117 40.52 12.68 12.66
N ALA A 118 41.00 12.84 13.90
CA ALA A 118 41.07 14.14 14.55
C ALA A 118 42.02 15.10 13.79
N ARG A 119 43.19 14.60 13.36
CA ARG A 119 44.16 15.38 12.58
C ARG A 119 43.59 15.82 11.23
N LEU A 120 42.77 14.97 10.61
CA LEU A 120 42.06 15.28 9.37
C LEU A 120 40.90 16.27 9.54
N GLY A 121 40.56 16.65 10.78
CA GLY A 121 39.49 17.60 11.07
C GLY A 121 38.08 17.01 10.99
N ILE A 122 37.94 15.69 11.02
CA ILE A 122 36.63 15.02 10.89
C ILE A 122 35.81 15.28 12.15
N HIS A 123 34.62 15.88 12.01
CA HIS A 123 33.85 16.39 13.13
C HIS A 123 33.32 15.30 14.06
N GLU A 124 32.84 14.18 13.51
CA GLU A 124 32.28 13.09 14.29
C GLU A 124 32.81 11.73 13.83
N TYR A 125 33.15 10.88 14.81
CA TYR A 125 33.66 9.54 14.58
C TYR A 125 32.96 8.54 15.50
N PHE A 126 32.25 7.58 14.91
CA PHE A 126 31.50 6.54 15.61
C PHE A 126 32.09 5.16 15.35
N ILE A 127 32.00 4.29 16.35
CA ILE A 127 32.48 2.91 16.30
C ILE A 127 31.39 2.01 16.83
N PHE A 128 30.85 1.16 15.97
CA PHE A 128 29.89 0.13 16.32
C PHE A 128 30.62 -1.22 16.46
N ASP A 129 30.73 -1.73 17.69
CA ASP A 129 31.30 -3.05 17.99
C ASP A 129 30.16 -4.05 18.12
N GLN A 130 29.85 -4.75 17.04
CA GLN A 130 28.67 -5.62 16.92
C GLN A 130 28.73 -6.84 17.85
N PRO A 131 29.84 -7.58 17.99
CA PRO A 131 29.93 -8.70 18.94
C PRO A 131 29.69 -8.26 20.38
N ARG A 132 30.16 -7.06 20.74
CA ARG A 132 29.97 -6.50 22.09
C ARG A 132 28.69 -5.69 22.24
N ARG A 133 27.99 -5.42 21.13
CA ARG A 133 26.79 -4.58 21.07
C ARG A 133 27.01 -3.21 21.71
N THR A 134 28.17 -2.61 21.48
CA THR A 134 28.51 -1.30 22.03
C THR A 134 28.68 -0.28 20.91
N LEU A 135 28.18 0.93 21.14
CA LEU A 135 28.45 2.09 20.31
C LEU A 135 29.32 3.07 21.10
N ARG A 136 30.36 3.58 20.45
CA ARG A 136 31.17 4.70 20.95
C ARG A 136 31.13 5.83 19.94
N GLY A 137 31.06 7.05 20.43
CA GLY A 137 31.10 8.26 19.60
C GLY A 137 32.18 9.21 20.09
N HIS A 138 32.80 9.91 19.16
CA HIS A 138 33.84 10.88 19.39
C HIS A 138 33.51 12.15 18.60
N ARG A 139 33.64 13.32 19.23
CA ARG A 139 33.37 14.62 18.61
C ARG A 139 34.58 15.55 18.70
N LEU A 140 34.94 16.15 17.58
CA LEU A 140 36.00 17.14 17.47
C LEU A 140 35.35 18.51 17.58
N ALA A 141 35.72 19.27 18.60
CA ALA A 141 35.27 20.65 18.72
C ALA A 141 35.98 21.51 17.65
N PRO A 142 35.34 22.60 17.16
CA PRO A 142 36.01 23.52 16.23
C PRO A 142 37.35 24.01 16.77
N GLY A 143 38.42 23.84 15.98
CA GLY A 143 39.79 24.23 16.35
C GLY A 143 40.50 23.28 17.32
N ALA A 144 39.86 22.19 17.77
CA ALA A 144 40.51 21.16 18.57
C ALA A 144 41.33 20.21 17.68
N SER A 145 42.36 19.59 18.27
CA SER A 145 43.21 18.59 17.63
C SER A 145 42.99 17.17 18.18
N VAL A 146 42.12 17.02 19.18
CA VAL A 146 41.84 15.75 19.86
C VAL A 146 40.34 15.63 20.08
N TYR A 147 39.81 14.44 19.82
CA TYR A 147 38.41 14.11 20.08
C TYR A 147 38.07 14.11 21.57
N SER A 148 36.84 14.54 21.88
CA SER A 148 36.18 14.23 23.15
C SER A 148 35.17 13.10 22.95
N PRO A 149 35.04 12.14 23.89
CA PRO A 149 33.97 11.14 23.83
C PRO A 149 32.59 11.82 23.88
N ILE A 150 31.66 11.34 23.06
CA ILE A 150 30.25 11.73 23.14
C ILE A 150 29.64 10.97 24.31
N VAL A 151 29.02 11.70 25.25
CA VAL A 151 28.32 11.11 26.39
C VAL A 151 26.92 10.68 25.93
N PRO A 152 26.53 9.42 26.15
CA PRO A 152 25.18 8.96 25.82
C PRO A 152 24.10 9.72 26.61
N SER A 153 22.98 9.99 25.95
CA SER A 153 21.73 10.37 26.61
C SER A 153 20.86 9.13 26.73
N GLY A 154 20.86 8.51 27.90
CA GLY A 154 20.27 7.17 28.08
C GLY A 154 21.04 6.11 27.28
N PHE A 155 20.36 5.40 26.38
CA PHE A 155 20.95 4.38 25.51
C PHE A 155 21.46 4.93 24.17
N ARG A 156 21.26 6.22 23.90
CA ARG A 156 21.51 6.83 22.59
C ARG A 156 22.72 7.75 22.59
N LEU A 157 23.46 7.73 21.49
CA LEU A 157 24.50 8.71 21.19
C LEU A 157 24.01 9.68 20.12
N SER A 158 24.05 10.97 20.41
CA SER A 158 23.54 12.00 19.50
C SER A 158 24.62 12.47 18.53
N SER A 159 24.36 12.37 17.22
CA SER A 159 25.19 12.92 16.14
C SER A 159 24.69 14.31 15.76
N PHE A 160 25.57 15.31 15.84
CA PHE A 160 25.27 16.67 15.39
C PHE A 160 25.38 16.79 13.88
N VAL A 161 26.32 16.08 13.26
CA VAL A 161 26.49 16.07 11.80
C VAL A 161 25.23 15.51 11.14
N LEU A 162 24.78 14.33 11.55
CA LEU A 162 23.59 13.70 10.99
C LEU A 162 22.29 14.33 11.52
N SER A 163 22.34 15.00 12.68
CA SER A 163 21.15 15.45 13.41
C SER A 163 20.21 14.29 13.76
N LEU A 164 20.81 13.15 14.11
CA LEU A 164 20.15 11.89 14.43
C LEU A 164 20.77 11.31 15.71
N ASP A 165 19.97 10.53 16.43
CA ASP A 165 20.47 9.72 17.55
C ASP A 165 20.73 8.28 17.07
N LEU A 166 21.82 7.69 17.54
CA LEU A 166 22.24 6.34 17.21
C LEU A 166 22.12 5.43 18.44
N GLU A 167 21.55 4.25 18.25
CA GLU A 167 21.33 3.26 19.31
C GLU A 167 21.68 1.85 18.82
N VAL A 168 22.20 1.01 19.71
CA VAL A 168 22.33 -0.42 19.41
C VAL A 168 21.10 -1.15 19.95
N VAL A 169 20.30 -1.72 19.04
CA VAL A 169 19.11 -2.50 19.38
C VAL A 169 19.33 -3.94 18.92
N GLY A 170 19.45 -4.87 19.88
CA GLY A 170 19.81 -6.25 19.59
C GLY A 170 21.23 -6.35 19.01
N SER A 171 21.35 -6.77 17.76
CA SER A 171 22.62 -6.85 17.01
C SER A 171 22.76 -5.79 15.92
N ALA A 172 21.81 -4.84 15.83
CA ALA A 172 21.78 -3.84 14.77
C ALA A 172 22.00 -2.43 15.32
N LEU A 173 22.61 -1.58 14.50
CA LEU A 173 22.66 -0.14 14.71
C LEU A 173 21.37 0.47 14.14
N ARG A 174 20.71 1.33 14.91
CA ARG A 174 19.47 2.02 14.52
C ARG A 174 19.63 3.52 14.67
N PHE A 175 18.97 4.26 13.79
CA PHE A 175 18.97 5.71 13.79
C PHE A 175 17.61 6.25 14.20
N TYR A 176 17.59 7.41 14.86
CA TYR A 176 16.38 8.05 15.35
C TYR A 176 16.36 9.54 15.00
N ALA A 177 15.25 10.00 14.45
CA ALA A 177 14.91 11.41 14.31
C ALA A 177 13.98 11.79 15.47
N GLY A 178 14.55 12.35 16.54
CA GLY A 178 13.84 12.58 17.80
C GLY A 178 13.41 11.26 18.44
N THR A 179 12.11 11.06 18.65
CA THR A 179 11.58 9.80 19.21
C THR A 179 11.31 8.73 18.16
N ALA A 180 11.30 9.08 16.87
CA ALA A 180 10.96 8.17 15.78
C ALA A 180 12.20 7.43 15.28
N GLN A 181 12.14 6.09 15.30
CA GLN A 181 13.15 5.26 14.65
C GLN A 181 13.03 5.39 13.13
N LEU A 182 14.15 5.48 12.43
CA LEU A 182 14.17 5.39 10.98
C LEU A 182 13.86 3.94 10.58
N PRO A 183 12.99 3.72 9.57
CA PRO A 183 12.60 2.38 9.19
C PRO A 183 13.71 1.72 8.36
N GLY A 184 14.09 0.51 8.78
CA GLY A 184 14.97 -0.37 8.00
C GLY A 184 14.26 -0.96 6.78
N ALA A 185 15.01 -1.58 5.87
CA ALA A 185 14.47 -2.16 4.64
C ALA A 185 13.36 -3.19 4.91
N ASP A 186 13.60 -4.13 5.82
CA ASP A 186 12.62 -5.18 6.18
C ASP A 186 11.30 -4.61 6.72
N GLN A 187 11.37 -3.55 7.53
CA GLN A 187 10.16 -2.91 8.07
C GLN A 187 9.34 -2.24 6.96
N LEU A 188 10.00 -1.68 5.95
CA LEU A 188 9.33 -1.09 4.79
C LEU A 188 8.71 -2.16 3.90
N ILE A 189 9.39 -3.28 3.69
CA ILE A 189 8.86 -4.43 2.94
C ILE A 189 7.60 -4.95 3.64
N GLN A 190 7.66 -5.21 4.95
CA GLN A 190 6.51 -5.66 5.73
C GLN A 190 5.36 -4.66 5.70
N SER A 191 5.66 -3.36 5.79
CA SER A 191 4.63 -2.33 5.68
C SER A 191 3.99 -2.32 4.29
N LEU A 192 4.76 -2.52 3.22
CA LEU A 192 4.24 -2.58 1.86
C LEU A 192 3.40 -3.84 1.64
N GLU A 193 3.86 -5.00 2.10
CA GLU A 193 3.11 -6.24 2.07
C GLU A 193 1.77 -6.10 2.78
N SER A 194 1.77 -5.50 3.98
CA SER A 194 0.54 -5.24 4.74
C SER A 194 -0.43 -4.32 3.99
N MET A 195 0.07 -3.26 3.35
CA MET A 195 -0.76 -2.35 2.54
C MET A 195 -1.33 -3.04 1.29
N VAL A 196 -0.54 -3.91 0.64
CA VAL A 196 -1.02 -4.67 -0.52
C VAL A 196 -2.09 -5.68 -0.10
N SER A 197 -1.87 -6.40 1.00
CA SER A 197 -2.85 -7.33 1.55
C SER A 197 -4.17 -6.64 1.93
N SER A 198 -4.12 -5.45 2.54
CA SER A 198 -5.35 -4.72 2.87
C SER A 198 -6.13 -4.31 1.62
N VAL A 199 -5.45 -3.85 0.57
CA VAL A 199 -6.10 -3.50 -0.70
C VAL A 199 -6.74 -4.72 -1.36
N ILE A 200 -6.09 -5.88 -1.31
CA ILE A 200 -6.66 -7.13 -1.85
C ILE A 200 -7.93 -7.50 -1.09
N LEU A 201 -7.89 -7.49 0.25
CA LEU A 201 -9.05 -7.80 1.09
C LEU A 201 -10.22 -6.84 0.85
N GLU A 202 -9.94 -5.54 0.69
CA GLU A 202 -10.97 -4.55 0.35
C GLU A 202 -11.62 -4.83 -1.01
N ARG A 203 -10.83 -5.25 -2.01
CA ARG A 203 -11.36 -5.61 -3.33
C ARG A 203 -12.20 -6.88 -3.30
N GLU A 204 -11.79 -7.88 -2.53
CA GLU A 204 -12.54 -9.13 -2.36
C GLU A 204 -13.90 -8.86 -1.67
N ALA A 205 -13.89 -8.07 -0.60
CA ALA A 205 -15.12 -7.69 0.11
C ALA A 205 -16.09 -6.88 -0.78
N GLU A 206 -15.56 -5.96 -1.59
CA GLU A 206 -16.37 -5.19 -2.54
C GLU A 206 -16.92 -6.08 -3.67
N ALA A 207 -16.18 -7.09 -4.12
CA ALA A 207 -16.65 -8.06 -5.10
C ALA A 207 -17.78 -8.93 -4.53
N GLU A 208 -17.62 -9.46 -3.32
CA GLU A 208 -18.63 -10.26 -2.63
C GLU A 208 -19.92 -9.45 -2.42
N LYS A 209 -19.78 -8.17 -2.02
CA LYS A 209 -20.93 -7.27 -1.88
C LYS A 209 -21.67 -7.07 -3.20
N ARG A 210 -20.94 -6.88 -4.30
CA ARG A 210 -21.55 -6.72 -5.64
C ARG A 210 -22.27 -7.98 -6.10
N GLU A 211 -21.71 -9.16 -5.83
CA GLU A 211 -22.36 -10.43 -6.13
C GLU A 211 -23.64 -10.61 -5.31
N ALA A 212 -23.59 -10.33 -4.01
CA ALA A 212 -24.77 -10.37 -3.14
C ALA A 212 -25.87 -9.39 -3.60
N GLU A 213 -25.50 -8.16 -3.97
CA GLU A 213 -26.44 -7.19 -4.53
C GLU A 213 -27.03 -7.64 -5.87
N ALA A 214 -26.23 -8.27 -6.74
CA ALA A 214 -26.72 -8.80 -8.02
C ALA A 214 -27.73 -9.93 -7.82
N ILE A 215 -27.41 -10.88 -6.93
CA ILE A 215 -28.33 -11.98 -6.57
C ILE A 215 -29.63 -11.42 -5.97
N SER A 216 -29.55 -10.45 -5.07
CA SER A 216 -30.74 -9.82 -4.48
C SER A 216 -31.62 -9.17 -5.54
N ARG A 217 -31.03 -8.44 -6.49
CA ARG A 217 -31.77 -7.81 -7.60
C ARG A 217 -32.43 -8.84 -8.51
N GLU A 218 -31.76 -9.95 -8.78
CA GLU A 218 -32.32 -11.04 -9.59
C GLU A 218 -33.52 -11.70 -8.90
N VAL A 219 -33.40 -12.00 -7.60
CA VAL A 219 -34.49 -12.55 -6.79
C VAL A 219 -35.68 -11.59 -6.72
N GLU A 220 -35.44 -10.29 -6.53
CA GLU A 220 -36.50 -9.27 -6.53
C GLU A 220 -37.19 -9.15 -7.89
N ALA A 221 -36.44 -9.20 -8.99
CA ALA A 221 -36.98 -9.18 -10.34
C ALA A 221 -37.83 -10.42 -10.63
N GLU A 222 -37.37 -11.62 -10.23
CA GLU A 222 -38.13 -12.85 -10.38
C GLU A 222 -39.42 -12.84 -9.52
N ALA A 223 -39.35 -12.32 -8.30
CA ALA A 223 -40.53 -12.16 -7.45
C ALA A 223 -41.56 -11.18 -8.07
N ARG A 224 -41.08 -10.06 -8.63
CA ARG A 224 -41.93 -9.08 -9.29
C ARG A 224 -42.63 -9.64 -10.52
N THR A 225 -41.88 -10.31 -11.41
CA THR A 225 -42.46 -10.97 -12.60
C THR A 225 -43.49 -12.03 -12.23
N LYS A 226 -43.23 -12.85 -11.20
CA LYS A 226 -44.22 -13.81 -10.67
C LYS A 226 -45.46 -13.14 -10.10
N ALA A 227 -45.30 -12.02 -9.39
CA ALA A 227 -46.43 -11.26 -8.85
C ALA A 227 -47.30 -10.64 -9.95
N GLU A 228 -46.67 -10.05 -10.98
CA GLU A 228 -47.35 -9.49 -12.15
C GLU A 228 -48.11 -10.58 -12.92
N ALA A 229 -47.51 -11.76 -13.14
CA ALA A 229 -48.17 -12.89 -13.79
C ALA A 229 -49.38 -13.41 -12.99
N ARG A 230 -49.27 -13.47 -11.65
CA ARG A 230 -50.39 -13.86 -10.78
C ARG A 230 -51.53 -12.84 -10.83
N ALA A 231 -51.21 -11.55 -10.85
CA ALA A 231 -52.21 -10.48 -10.97
C ALA A 231 -52.97 -10.58 -12.30
N GLN A 232 -52.25 -10.72 -13.42
CA GLN A 232 -52.86 -10.90 -14.75
C GLN A 232 -53.73 -12.15 -14.82
N ALA A 233 -53.29 -13.27 -14.24
CA ALA A 233 -54.08 -14.50 -14.20
C ALA A 233 -55.35 -14.37 -13.34
N ALA A 234 -55.29 -13.61 -12.23
CA ALA A 234 -56.45 -13.33 -11.40
C ALA A 234 -57.45 -12.42 -12.12
N GLU A 235 -56.98 -11.39 -12.81
CA GLU A 235 -57.81 -10.48 -13.60
C GLU A 235 -58.51 -11.22 -14.76
N ALA A 236 -57.78 -12.05 -15.51
CA ALA A 236 -58.35 -12.85 -16.58
C ALA A 236 -59.43 -13.83 -16.08
N ARG A 237 -59.23 -14.43 -14.89
CA ARG A 237 -60.23 -15.28 -14.25
C ARG A 237 -61.48 -14.50 -13.83
N ALA A 238 -61.32 -13.29 -13.31
CA ALA A 238 -62.43 -12.42 -12.95
C ALA A 238 -63.26 -12.04 -14.18
N GLN A 239 -62.61 -11.59 -15.26
CA GLN A 239 -63.28 -11.25 -16.53
C GLN A 239 -64.01 -12.46 -17.13
N ALA A 240 -63.39 -13.65 -17.11
CA ALA A 240 -64.03 -14.87 -17.61
C ALA A 240 -65.25 -15.29 -16.75
N ALA A 241 -65.19 -15.10 -15.43
CA ALA A 241 -66.32 -15.35 -14.54
C ALA A 241 -67.47 -14.38 -14.81
N GLU A 242 -67.17 -13.09 -14.97
CA GLU A 242 -68.16 -12.05 -15.29
C GLU A 242 -68.85 -12.33 -16.63
N ALA A 243 -68.07 -12.58 -17.69
CA ALA A 243 -68.61 -12.94 -19.01
C ALA A 243 -69.47 -14.20 -18.98
N ARG A 244 -69.11 -15.19 -18.15
CA ARG A 244 -69.93 -16.39 -17.94
C ARG A 244 -71.26 -16.06 -17.25
N THR A 245 -71.25 -15.22 -16.22
CA THR A 245 -72.48 -14.81 -15.53
C THR A 245 -73.41 -14.02 -16.45
N GLU A 246 -72.88 -13.14 -17.31
CA GLU A 246 -73.66 -12.42 -18.30
C GLU A 246 -74.26 -13.36 -19.36
N ALA A 247 -73.47 -14.32 -19.86
CA ALA A 247 -73.94 -15.32 -20.81
C ALA A 247 -75.05 -16.20 -20.22
N GLU A 248 -74.89 -16.65 -18.98
CA GLU A 248 -75.92 -17.43 -18.26
C GLU A 248 -77.20 -16.59 -18.04
N ALA A 249 -77.07 -15.31 -17.68
CA ALA A 249 -78.22 -14.40 -17.54
C ALA A 249 -78.96 -14.18 -18.87
N LYS A 250 -78.22 -13.95 -19.96
CA LYS A 250 -78.79 -13.78 -21.31
C LYS A 250 -79.49 -15.05 -21.79
N ALA A 251 -78.87 -16.22 -21.62
CA ALA A 251 -79.47 -17.51 -21.96
C ALA A 251 -80.76 -17.77 -21.17
N ARG A 252 -80.79 -17.40 -19.88
CA ARG A 252 -81.98 -17.51 -19.04
C ARG A 252 -83.11 -16.59 -19.51
N ALA A 253 -82.79 -15.33 -19.84
CA ALA A 253 -83.77 -14.38 -20.38
C ALA A 253 -84.34 -14.84 -21.73
N GLU A 254 -83.50 -15.36 -22.64
CA GLU A 254 -83.95 -15.93 -23.91
C GLU A 254 -84.84 -17.16 -23.72
N ALA A 255 -84.50 -18.04 -22.77
CA ALA A 255 -85.31 -19.20 -22.44
C ALA A 255 -86.68 -18.80 -21.86
N GLU A 256 -86.72 -17.79 -21.00
CA GLU A 256 -87.94 -17.24 -20.42
C GLU A 256 -88.84 -16.58 -21.48
N SER A 257 -88.26 -15.80 -22.38
CA SER A 257 -88.97 -15.21 -23.53
C SER A 257 -89.56 -16.29 -24.44
N LYS A 258 -88.78 -17.31 -24.81
CA LYS A 258 -89.28 -18.45 -25.61
C LYS A 258 -90.42 -19.18 -24.92
N ARG A 259 -90.34 -19.34 -23.59
CA ARG A 259 -91.38 -19.99 -22.79
C ARG A 259 -92.67 -19.18 -22.77
N ALA A 260 -92.58 -17.86 -22.59
CA ALA A 260 -93.72 -16.95 -22.67
C ALA A 260 -94.38 -16.97 -24.06
N ASP A 261 -93.59 -16.99 -25.13
CA ASP A 261 -94.07 -17.10 -26.51
C ASP A 261 -94.82 -18.41 -26.77
N LEU A 262 -94.29 -19.54 -26.26
CA LEU A 262 -94.95 -20.85 -26.34
C LEU A 262 -96.26 -20.87 -25.56
N GLU A 263 -96.31 -20.28 -24.36
CA GLU A 263 -97.54 -20.16 -23.57
C GLU A 263 -98.60 -19.31 -24.29
N SER A 264 -98.21 -18.21 -24.92
CA SER A 264 -99.12 -17.37 -25.71
C SER A 264 -99.70 -18.14 -26.92
N LYS A 265 -98.85 -18.88 -27.63
CA LYS A 265 -99.28 -19.76 -28.74
C LYS A 265 -100.23 -20.85 -28.26
N LEU A 266 -99.95 -21.48 -27.12
CA LEU A 266 -100.84 -22.47 -26.48
C LEU A 266 -102.21 -21.86 -26.18
N ARG A 267 -102.28 -20.72 -25.50
CA ARG A 267 -103.56 -20.02 -25.22
C ARG A 267 -104.32 -19.68 -26.50
N THR A 268 -103.61 -19.30 -27.56
CA THR A 268 -104.22 -18.99 -28.86
C THR A 268 -104.80 -20.26 -29.52
N MET A 269 -104.09 -21.38 -29.45
CA MET A 269 -104.58 -22.67 -29.92
C MET A 269 -105.78 -23.14 -29.10
N GLU A 270 -105.73 -23.04 -27.77
CA GLU A 270 -106.85 -23.37 -26.87
C GLU A 270 -108.09 -22.53 -27.21
N ARG A 271 -107.93 -21.23 -27.46
CA ARG A 271 -109.03 -20.35 -27.86
C ARG A 271 -109.61 -20.74 -29.23
N ARG A 272 -108.77 -21.11 -30.20
CA ARG A 272 -109.22 -21.62 -31.51
C ARG A 272 -109.95 -22.96 -31.39
N LEU A 273 -109.48 -23.85 -30.50
CA LEU A 273 -110.14 -25.12 -30.19
C LEU A 273 -111.52 -24.87 -29.59
N ALA A 274 -111.62 -23.96 -28.61
CA ALA A 274 -112.90 -23.56 -28.02
C ALA A 274 -113.85 -22.90 -29.05
N GLU A 275 -113.33 -22.08 -29.97
CA GLU A 275 -114.13 -21.50 -31.06
C GLU A 275 -114.65 -22.58 -32.03
N LEU A 276 -113.81 -23.55 -32.40
CA LEU A 276 -114.19 -24.69 -33.24
C LEU A 276 -115.23 -25.57 -32.55
N GLU A 277 -115.08 -25.82 -31.26
CA GLU A 277 -116.06 -26.54 -30.43
C GLU A 277 -117.39 -25.77 -30.32
N SER A 278 -117.36 -24.43 -30.18
CA SER A 278 -118.57 -23.60 -30.18
C SER A 278 -119.27 -23.53 -31.55
N ARG A 279 -118.51 -23.54 -32.65
CA ARG A 279 -119.03 -23.61 -34.03
C ARG A 279 -119.69 -24.95 -34.31
N ASN A 280 -119.21 -26.03 -33.70
CA ASN A 280 -119.82 -27.35 -33.80
C ASN A 280 -121.06 -27.49 -32.88
N ALA A 281 -121.23 -26.59 -31.91
CA ALA A 281 -122.35 -26.57 -30.96
C ALA A 281 -123.54 -25.66 -31.37
N ASN A 282 -123.49 -24.98 -32.52
CA ASN A 282 -124.61 -24.20 -33.06
C ASN A 282 -125.20 -24.82 -34.34
N PRO A 283 -126.17 -25.75 -34.23
CA PRO A 283 -126.97 -26.17 -35.37
C PRO A 283 -128.16 -25.22 -35.56
N LYS A 284 -128.32 -24.73 -36.80
CA LYS A 284 -129.53 -24.09 -37.41
C LYS A 284 -129.60 -22.56 -37.43
N GLY A 285 -129.92 -22.07 -38.63
CA GLY A 285 -130.46 -20.74 -38.90
C GLY A 285 -130.51 -20.45 -40.41
N GLU A 286 -131.49 -21.06 -41.09
CA GLU A 286 -131.94 -20.90 -42.50
C GLU A 286 -131.05 -21.41 -43.64
#